data_AF-A0A420ZDF4-F1
#
_entry.id   AF-A0A420ZDF4-F1
#
_cell.length_a   1.000
_cell.length_b   1.000
_cell.length_c   1.000
_cell.angle_alpha   90.00
_cell.angle_beta   90.00
_cell.angle_gamma   90.00
#
_symmetry.space_group_name_H-M   'P 1'
#
loop_
_entity.id
_entity.type
_entity.pdbx_description
1 polymer ?
#
loop_
_entity_poly.entity_id
_entity_poly.type
_entity_poly.pdbx_seq_one_letter_code
_entity_poly.pdbx_strand_id
1 'polypeptide(L)'
;MSKTTTYVLIAGVIIILAGVAGYSFMRNTGESYASNAIELFLDGKYDEALTAAEQARRKGYNSTNFGIMYGQLLAELGRYDEARAQYELVKTEDPSAIMAVDELLNKLPK
;
A
#
# COMPACT_ATOMS: atom_id res chain seq x y z
N MET A 1 -37.82 27.54 4.75
CA MET A 1 -36.98 26.39 4.35
C MET A 1 -37.89 25.16 4.29
N SER A 2 -38.02 24.50 3.13
CA SER A 2 -38.97 23.38 2.99
C SER A 2 -38.39 22.11 3.64
N LYS A 3 -39.25 21.23 4.15
CA LYS A 3 -38.83 19.95 4.75
C LYS A 3 -37.92 19.15 3.80
N THR A 4 -38.20 19.21 2.50
CA THR A 4 -37.42 18.57 1.43
C THR A 4 -35.97 19.07 1.37
N THR A 5 -35.74 20.39 1.48
CA THR A 5 -34.38 20.95 1.49
C THR A 5 -33.59 20.46 2.71
N THR A 6 -34.23 20.37 3.88
CA THR A 6 -33.60 19.84 5.10
C THR A 6 -33.22 18.36 4.96
N TYR A 7 -34.08 17.53 4.38
CA TYR A 7 -33.78 16.11 4.17
C TYR A 7 -32.63 15.87 3.20
N VAL A 8 -32.55 16.64 2.11
CA VAL A 8 -31.45 16.54 1.14
C VAL A 8 -30.11 16.91 1.78
N LEU A 9 -30.07 17.93 2.63
CA LEU A 9 -28.86 18.32 3.35
C LEU A 9 -28.41 17.26 4.36
N ILE A 10 -29.35 16.70 5.14
CA ILE A 10 -29.05 15.64 6.11
C ILE A 10 -28.54 14.37 5.39
N ALA A 11 -29.18 13.96 4.30
CA ALA A 11 -28.76 12.80 3.52
C ALA A 11 -27.35 12.98 2.92
N GLY A 12 -27.05 14.17 2.38
CA GLY A 12 -25.72 14.48 1.86
C GLY A 12 -24.63 14.41 2.92
N VAL A 13 -24.87 14.95 4.11
CA VAL A 13 -23.93 14.88 5.24
C VAL A 13 -23.70 13.44 5.69
N ILE A 14 -24.75 12.62 5.78
CA ILE A 14 -24.65 11.20 6.17
C ILE A 14 -23.81 10.42 5.15
N ILE A 15 -24.02 10.64 3.85
CA ILE A 15 -23.25 9.98 2.79
C ILE A 15 -21.77 10.36 2.88
N ILE A 16 -21.45 11.64 3.09
CA ILE A 16 -20.06 12.11 3.27
C ILE A 16 -19.44 11.47 4.51
N LEU A 17 -20.13 11.46 5.64
CA LEU A 17 -19.63 10.86 6.89
C LEU A 17 -19.43 9.35 6.77
N ALA A 18 -20.34 8.63 6.10
CA ALA A 18 -20.20 7.21 5.83
C ALA A 18 -18.99 6.93 4.91
N GLY A 19 -18.76 7.76 3.89
CA GLY A 19 -17.59 7.70 3.03
C GLY A 19 -16.28 7.92 3.78
N VAL A 20 -16.22 8.96 4.63
CA VAL A 20 -15.03 9.29 5.43
C VAL A 20 -14.74 8.22 6.50
N ALA A 21 -15.77 7.68 7.15
CA ALA A 21 -15.63 6.61 8.14
C ALA A 21 -15.19 5.30 7.49
N GLY A 22 -15.78 4.92 6.36
CA GLY A 22 -15.37 3.75 5.58
C GLY A 22 -13.94 3.87 5.06
N TYR A 23 -13.56 5.04 4.56
CA TYR A 23 -12.19 5.34 4.11
C TYR A 23 -11.18 5.26 5.25
N SER A 24 -11.47 5.88 6.39
CA SER A 24 -10.60 5.84 7.58
C SER A 24 -10.44 4.40 8.09
N PHE A 25 -11.52 3.62 8.11
CA PHE A 25 -11.49 2.21 8.54
C PHE A 25 -10.65 1.33 7.60
N MET A 26 -10.84 1.45 6.28
CA MET A 26 -10.06 0.71 5.29
C MET A 26 -8.56 1.06 5.38
N ARG A 27 -8.24 2.37 5.46
CA ARG A 27 -6.86 2.86 5.58
C ARG A 27 -6.15 2.32 6.83
N ASN A 28 -6.82 2.37 7.97
CA ASN A 28 -6.24 1.95 9.25
C ASN A 28 -5.96 0.43 9.29
N THR A 29 -6.81 -0.37 8.62
CA THR A 29 -6.55 -1.81 8.49
C THR A 29 -5.39 -2.12 7.53
N GLY A 30 -5.28 -1.41 6.41
CA GLY A 30 -4.18 -1.60 5.46
C GLY A 30 -2.81 -1.25 6.04
N GLU A 31 -2.74 -0.15 6.79
CA GLU A 31 -1.53 0.28 7.50
C GLU A 31 -1.06 -0.76 8.53
N SER A 32 -2.00 -1.36 9.28
CA SER A 32 -1.68 -2.44 10.21
C SER A 32 -1.08 -3.68 9.52
N TYR A 33 -1.66 -4.11 8.38
CA TYR A 33 -1.09 -5.22 7.61
C TYR A 33 0.30 -4.89 7.05
N ALA A 34 0.53 -3.65 6.63
CA ALA A 34 1.83 -3.21 6.13
C ALA A 34 2.90 -3.24 7.22
N SER A 35 2.58 -2.74 8.43
CA SER A 35 3.50 -2.80 9.57
C SER A 35 3.85 -4.25 9.92
N ASN A 36 2.87 -5.15 9.93
CA ASN A 36 3.10 -6.58 10.15
C ASN A 36 3.98 -7.19 9.05
N ALA A 37 3.75 -6.83 7.77
CA ALA A 37 4.56 -7.29 6.67
C ALA A 37 6.04 -6.86 6.82
N ILE A 38 6.28 -5.62 7.26
CA ILE A 38 7.62 -5.10 7.52
C ILE A 38 8.28 -5.86 8.67
N GLU A 39 7.59 -6.09 9.77
CA GLU A 39 8.11 -6.86 10.90
C GLU A 39 8.50 -8.29 10.48
N LEU A 40 7.60 -8.99 9.79
CA LEU A 40 7.85 -10.34 9.28
C LEU A 40 9.01 -10.38 8.27
N PHE A 41 9.14 -9.35 7.43
CA PHE A 41 10.26 -9.22 6.49
C PHE A 41 11.60 -9.05 7.23
N LEU A 42 11.64 -8.21 8.26
CA LEU A 42 12.83 -8.01 9.10
C LEU A 42 13.20 -9.29 9.88
N ASP A 43 12.21 -10.10 10.25
CA ASP A 43 12.39 -11.42 10.86
C ASP A 43 12.81 -12.52 9.86
N GLY A 44 12.89 -12.21 8.56
CA GLY A 44 13.23 -13.18 7.50
C GLY A 44 12.10 -14.16 7.15
N LYS A 45 10.88 -13.92 7.63
CA LYS A 45 9.70 -14.76 7.37
C LYS A 45 9.02 -14.33 6.08
N TYR A 46 9.70 -14.53 4.95
CA TYR A 46 9.32 -13.93 3.68
C TYR A 46 7.93 -14.38 3.17
N ASP A 47 7.55 -15.65 3.29
CA ASP A 47 6.22 -16.11 2.85
C ASP A 47 5.06 -15.49 3.67
N GLU A 48 5.26 -15.36 4.98
CA GLU A 48 4.29 -14.70 5.87
C GLU A 48 4.22 -13.20 5.58
N ALA A 49 5.38 -12.56 5.38
CA ALA A 49 5.49 -11.17 4.99
C ALA A 49 4.75 -10.90 3.67
N LEU A 50 4.84 -11.82 2.70
CA LEU A 50 4.15 -11.70 1.41
C LEU A 50 2.65 -11.73 1.59
N THR A 51 2.16 -12.66 2.42
CA THR A 51 0.74 -12.76 2.74
C THR A 51 0.24 -11.46 3.38
N ALA A 52 0.96 -10.91 4.35
CA ALA A 52 0.61 -9.65 5.00
C ALA A 52 0.66 -8.45 4.03
N ALA A 53 1.68 -8.38 3.18
CA ALA A 53 1.83 -7.32 2.19
C ALA A 53 0.69 -7.34 1.15
N GLU A 54 0.26 -8.53 0.70
CA GLU A 54 -0.88 -8.66 -0.19
C GLU A 54 -2.19 -8.20 0.46
N GLN A 55 -2.39 -8.46 1.76
CA GLN A 55 -3.54 -7.94 2.50
C GLN A 55 -3.50 -6.41 2.61
N ALA A 56 -2.34 -5.83 2.91
CA ALA A 56 -2.16 -4.38 2.94
C ALA A 56 -2.56 -3.75 1.60
N ARG A 57 -2.07 -4.32 0.49
CA ARG A 57 -2.40 -3.86 -0.87
C ARG A 57 -3.89 -4.02 -1.18
N ARG A 58 -4.53 -5.14 -0.80
CA ARG A 58 -5.99 -5.35 -0.96
C ARG A 58 -6.82 -4.33 -0.20
N LYS A 59 -6.30 -3.80 0.91
CA LYS A 59 -6.93 -2.71 1.67
C LYS A 59 -6.62 -1.31 1.10
N GLY A 60 -5.90 -1.24 -0.01
CA GLY A 60 -5.53 0.01 -0.67
C GLY A 60 -4.42 0.76 0.04
N TYR A 61 -3.67 0.11 0.94
CA TYR A 61 -2.49 0.74 1.51
C TYR A 61 -1.42 0.89 0.41
N ASN A 62 -1.01 2.13 0.19
CA ASN A 62 0.05 2.49 -0.72
C ASN A 62 0.94 3.55 -0.06
N SER A 63 2.24 3.30 -0.06
CA SER A 63 3.27 4.27 0.30
C SER A 63 4.58 3.90 -0.39
N THR A 64 5.41 4.89 -0.71
CA THR A 64 6.72 4.68 -1.35
C THR A 64 7.55 3.64 -0.59
N ASN A 65 7.66 3.78 0.73
CA ASN A 65 8.44 2.89 1.58
C ASN A 65 7.92 1.45 1.54
N PHE A 66 6.61 1.27 1.58
CA PHE A 66 6.01 -0.05 1.49
C PHE A 66 6.20 -0.67 0.10
N GLY A 67 6.09 0.13 -0.96
CA GLY A 67 6.37 -0.32 -2.33
C GLY A 67 7.82 -0.81 -2.50
N ILE A 68 8.78 -0.09 -1.91
CA ILE A 68 10.20 -0.49 -1.89
C ILE A 68 10.39 -1.81 -1.13
N MET A 69 9.87 -1.89 0.10
CA MET A 69 9.96 -3.11 0.90
C MET A 69 9.30 -4.29 0.18
N TYR A 70 8.13 -4.10 -0.43
CA TYR A 70 7.44 -5.13 -1.19
C TYR A 70 8.27 -5.63 -2.38
N GLY A 71 8.93 -4.74 -3.11
CA GLY A 71 9.88 -5.12 -4.15
C GLY A 71 11.05 -5.94 -3.61
N GLN A 72 11.62 -5.56 -2.45
CA GLN A 72 12.71 -6.32 -1.82
C GLN A 72 12.25 -7.71 -1.40
N LEU A 73 11.07 -7.80 -0.78
CA LEU A 73 10.47 -9.07 -0.41
C LEU A 73 10.27 -10.00 -1.62
N LEU A 74 9.78 -9.47 -2.74
CA LEU A 74 9.64 -10.25 -3.98
C LEU A 74 11.00 -10.75 -4.46
N ALA A 75 12.06 -9.93 -4.36
CA ALA A 75 13.41 -10.33 -4.73
C ALA A 75 13.97 -11.43 -3.82
N GLU A 76 13.77 -11.35 -2.49
CA GLU A 76 14.17 -12.40 -1.54
C GLU A 76 13.45 -13.74 -1.82
N LEU A 77 12.22 -13.68 -2.33
CA LEU A 77 11.45 -14.85 -2.77
C LEU A 77 11.81 -15.34 -4.18
N GLY A 78 12.82 -14.75 -4.83
CA GLY A 78 13.25 -15.11 -6.19
C GLY A 78 12.33 -14.62 -7.30
N ARG A 79 11.33 -13.79 -7.00
CA ARG A 79 10.36 -13.23 -7.95
C ARG A 79 10.88 -11.94 -8.57
N TYR A 80 12.01 -12.04 -9.27
CA TYR A 80 12.79 -10.87 -9.72
C TYR A 80 12.06 -9.99 -10.75
N ASP A 81 11.28 -10.58 -11.65
CA ASP A 81 10.50 -9.81 -12.64
C ASP A 81 9.44 -8.95 -11.97
N GLU A 82 8.79 -9.49 -10.94
CA GLU A 82 7.77 -8.77 -10.16
C GLU A 82 8.39 -7.71 -9.26
N ALA A 83 9.54 -7.99 -8.66
CA ALA A 83 10.33 -7.00 -7.93
C ALA A 83 10.69 -5.81 -8.84
N ARG A 84 11.18 -6.10 -10.06
CA ARG A 84 11.52 -5.07 -11.06
C ARG A 84 10.30 -4.23 -11.43
N ALA A 85 9.17 -4.87 -11.72
CA ALA A 85 7.93 -4.18 -12.04
C ALA A 85 7.46 -3.28 -10.88
N GLN A 86 7.55 -3.75 -9.64
CA GLN A 86 7.19 -2.98 -8.46
C GLN A 86 8.09 -1.78 -8.24
N TYR A 87 9.39 -1.94 -8.46
CA TYR A 87 10.36 -0.84 -8.39
C TYR A 87 10.10 0.24 -9.45
N GLU A 88 9.81 -0.15 -10.69
CA GLU A 88 9.44 0.82 -11.73
C GLU A 88 8.12 1.55 -11.42
N LEU A 89 7.17 0.87 -10.77
CA LEU A 89 5.96 1.53 -10.26
C LEU A 89 6.30 2.59 -9.20
N VAL A 90 7.14 2.27 -8.22
CA VAL A 90 7.58 3.22 -7.20
C VAL A 90 8.24 4.44 -7.83
N LYS A 91 9.10 4.27 -8.85
CA LYS A 91 9.74 5.38 -9.58
C LYS A 91 8.72 6.28 -10.28
N THR A 92 7.65 5.68 -10.80
CA THR A 92 6.59 6.41 -11.50
C THR A 92 5.72 7.21 -10.53
N GLU A 93 5.42 6.64 -9.36
CA GLU A 93 4.58 7.29 -8.34
C GLU A 93 5.34 8.35 -7.53
N ASP A 94 6.61 8.09 -7.23
CA ASP A 94 7.48 8.96 -6.43
C ASP A 94 8.87 9.10 -7.07
N PRO A 95 9.07 10.14 -7.91
CA PRO A 95 10.36 10.42 -8.52
C PRO A 95 11.49 10.69 -7.51
N SER A 96 11.20 11.03 -6.25
CA SER A 96 12.24 11.24 -5.24
C SER A 96 12.90 9.92 -4.80
N ALA A 97 12.22 8.79 -5.00
CA ALA A 97 12.70 7.46 -4.67
C ALA A 97 13.63 6.86 -5.74
N ILE A 98 13.77 7.48 -6.92
CA ILE A 98 14.52 6.95 -8.07
C ILE A 98 15.92 6.49 -7.67
N MET A 99 16.69 7.32 -6.95
CA MET A 99 18.05 6.97 -6.56
C MET A 99 18.11 5.71 -5.70
N ALA A 100 17.20 5.58 -4.73
CA ALA A 100 17.14 4.42 -3.84
C ALA A 100 16.69 3.16 -4.60
N VAL A 101 15.71 3.31 -5.48
CA VAL A 101 15.15 2.19 -6.25
C VAL A 101 16.12 1.70 -7.33
N ASP A 102 16.83 2.59 -8.01
CA ASP A 102 17.83 2.22 -9.02
C ASP A 102 18.98 1.42 -8.39
N GLU A 103 19.38 1.74 -7.15
CA GLU A 103 20.35 0.92 -6.41
C GLU A 103 19.84 -0.51 -6.20
N LEU A 104 18.57 -0.68 -5.85
CA LEU A 104 17.96 -2.00 -5.64
C LEU A 104 17.78 -2.76 -6.96
N LEU A 105 17.36 -2.10 -8.03
CA LEU A 105 17.23 -2.67 -9.38
C LEU A 105 18.56 -3.23 -9.89
N ASN A 106 19.67 -2.54 -9.62
CA ASN A 106 21.00 -2.96 -10.02
C ASN A 106 21.53 -4.18 -9.24
N LYS A 107 20.97 -4.47 -8.06
CA LYS A 107 21.30 -5.65 -7.27
C LYS A 107 20.54 -6.90 -7.73
N LEU A 108 19.45 -6.73 -8.48
CA LEU A 108 18.69 -7.87 -9.01
C LEU A 108 19.49 -8.62 -10.07
N PRO A 109 19.32 -9.95 -10.18
CA PRO A 109 19.84 -10.71 -11.31
C PRO A 109 19.39 -10.13 -12.66
N LYS A 110 20.24 -10.31 -13.67
CA LYS A 110 19.95 -9.92 -15.05
C LYS A 110 18.95 -10.86 -15.70
#